data_AF-A0A352KMS4-F1
#
_entry.id   AF-A0A352KMS4-F1
#
_cell.length_a   1.000
_cell.length_b   1.000
_cell.length_c   1.000
_cell.angle_alpha   90.00
_cell.angle_beta   90.00
_cell.angle_gamma   90.00
#
_symmetry.space_group_name_H-M   'P 1'
#
loop_
_entity.id
_entity.type
_entity.pdbx_description
1 polymer ?
#
loop_
_entity_poly.entity_id
_entity_poly.type
_entity_poly.pdbx_seq_one_letter_code
_entity_poly.pdbx_strand_id
1 'polypeptide(L)'
;MGIDPASEKEYITPSLEALETLYSIRESERDTSFIRRFLSEDLMRSMDIFEYEQKGDKQVIKHVSDEQHWQDVKDMLIKNIGVNSMPVIRIMDGDYEGHRTLYLEHEFEGRELRLEEAEKTLEHLQSLWCHEVMLETMLERKPVCLAHDGEKFEIKKLGTKQSTPKKKETAET
;
A
#
# COMPACT_ATOMS: atom_id res chain seq x y z
N MET A 1 -20.77 33.26 -1.23
CA MET A 1 -21.39 32.62 -2.41
C MET A 1 -21.96 31.30 -1.94
N GLY A 2 -23.27 31.25 -1.71
CA GLY A 2 -23.95 30.03 -1.29
C GLY A 2 -24.03 29.08 -2.48
N ILE A 3 -23.51 27.87 -2.31
CA ILE A 3 -23.78 26.78 -3.25
C ILE A 3 -25.23 26.36 -2.97
N ASP A 4 -26.09 26.56 -3.97
CA ASP A 4 -27.48 26.15 -3.94
C ASP A 4 -27.55 24.62 -3.75
N PRO A 5 -28.20 24.09 -2.70
CA PRO A 5 -28.31 22.65 -2.47
C PRO A 5 -29.20 21.92 -3.50
N ALA A 6 -29.80 22.66 -4.45
CA ALA A 6 -30.71 22.14 -5.47
C ALA A 6 -30.15 22.18 -6.91
N SER A 7 -28.83 22.21 -7.13
CA SER A 7 -28.29 21.81 -8.44
C SER A 7 -28.44 20.29 -8.57
N GLU A 8 -29.63 19.84 -8.96
CA GLU A 8 -29.95 18.47 -9.34
C GLU A 8 -28.86 17.98 -10.30
N LYS A 9 -27.96 17.10 -9.81
CA LYS A 9 -27.16 16.30 -10.72
C LYS A 9 -28.14 15.40 -11.44
N GLU A 10 -28.45 15.75 -12.69
CA GLU A 10 -29.29 14.96 -13.57
C GLU A 10 -28.73 13.52 -13.56
N TYR A 11 -29.45 12.59 -12.93
CA TYR A 11 -29.03 11.20 -12.90
C TYR A 11 -29.19 10.65 -14.32
N ILE A 12 -28.08 10.61 -15.05
CA ILE A 12 -28.04 10.04 -16.39
C ILE A 12 -28.32 8.54 -16.24
N THR A 13 -29.48 8.10 -16.72
CA THR A 13 -29.77 6.67 -16.87
C THR A 13 -28.81 6.12 -17.94
N PRO A 14 -27.90 5.19 -17.58
CA PRO A 14 -26.96 4.66 -18.56
C PRO A 14 -27.70 3.93 -19.66
N SER A 15 -27.25 4.10 -20.91
CA SER A 15 -27.79 3.32 -22.04
C SER A 15 -27.50 1.83 -21.84
N LEU A 16 -28.25 0.97 -22.55
CA LEU A 16 -28.01 -0.47 -22.52
C LEU A 16 -26.56 -0.81 -22.96
N GLU A 17 -26.08 -0.13 -24.00
CA GLU A 17 -24.70 -0.27 -24.49
C GLU A 17 -23.65 0.15 -23.43
N ALA A 18 -23.93 1.21 -22.66
CA ALA A 18 -23.06 1.65 -21.58
C ALA A 18 -23.03 0.62 -20.44
N LEU A 19 -24.15 0.00 -20.12
CA LEU A 19 -24.23 -1.07 -19.12
C LEU A 19 -23.48 -2.33 -19.58
N GLU A 20 -23.64 -2.75 -20.83
CA GLU A 20 -22.89 -3.88 -21.41
C GLU A 20 -21.39 -3.63 -21.36
N THR A 21 -20.96 -2.41 -21.72
CA THR A 21 -19.55 -2.00 -21.64
C THR A 21 -19.04 -2.03 -20.19
N LEU A 22 -19.82 -1.51 -19.24
CA LEU A 22 -19.48 -1.53 -17.82
C LEU A 22 -19.30 -2.97 -17.31
N TYR A 23 -20.18 -3.90 -17.68
CA TYR A 23 -20.06 -5.29 -17.27
C TYR A 23 -18.85 -5.98 -17.89
N SER A 24 -18.57 -5.75 -19.18
CA SER A 24 -17.38 -6.29 -19.84
C SER A 24 -16.08 -5.80 -19.19
N ILE A 25 -16.03 -4.52 -18.81
CA ILE A 25 -14.89 -3.94 -18.09
C ILE A 25 -14.73 -4.59 -16.71
N ARG A 26 -15.82 -4.76 -15.95
CA ARG A 26 -15.77 -5.38 -14.61
C ARG A 26 -15.36 -6.86 -14.65
N GLU A 27 -15.62 -7.56 -15.73
CA GLU A 27 -15.21 -8.95 -15.92
C GLU A 27 -13.71 -9.05 -16.25
N SER A 28 -13.15 -8.07 -16.94
CA SER A 28 -11.78 -8.13 -17.49
C SER A 28 -10.73 -7.34 -16.69
N GLU A 29 -11.10 -6.22 -16.08
CA GLU A 29 -10.18 -5.27 -15.47
C GLU A 29 -10.18 -5.38 -13.93
N ARG A 30 -9.01 -5.18 -13.31
CA ARG A 30 -8.90 -4.97 -11.85
C ARG A 30 -8.98 -3.47 -11.55
N ASP A 31 -9.26 -3.09 -10.31
CA ASP A 31 -9.39 -1.68 -9.91
C ASP A 31 -8.23 -0.79 -10.39
N THR A 32 -7.00 -1.30 -10.31
CA THR A 32 -5.78 -0.59 -10.71
C THR A 32 -5.69 -0.36 -12.22
N SER A 33 -6.04 -1.36 -13.03
CA SER A 33 -6.04 -1.25 -14.49
C SER A 33 -7.23 -0.43 -14.99
N PHE A 34 -8.39 -0.55 -14.33
CA PHE A 34 -9.56 0.28 -14.58
C PHE A 34 -9.23 1.77 -14.41
N ILE A 35 -8.69 2.17 -13.26
CA ILE A 35 -8.32 3.57 -13.01
C ILE A 35 -7.26 4.03 -13.99
N ARG A 36 -6.23 3.21 -14.26
CA ARG A 36 -5.18 3.55 -15.22
C ARG A 36 -5.74 3.85 -16.62
N ARG A 37 -6.72 3.06 -17.07
CA ARG A 37 -7.27 3.14 -18.43
C ARG A 37 -8.41 4.15 -18.58
N PHE A 38 -9.33 4.22 -17.62
CA PHE A 38 -10.60 4.94 -17.77
C PHE A 38 -10.70 6.23 -16.96
N LEU A 39 -9.88 6.43 -15.94
CA LEU A 39 -9.82 7.71 -15.23
C LEU A 39 -9.01 8.73 -16.05
N SER A 40 -9.69 9.51 -16.89
CA SER A 40 -9.06 10.55 -17.72
C SER A 40 -8.79 11.83 -16.92
N GLU A 41 -7.90 12.67 -17.43
CA GLU A 41 -7.62 14.00 -16.88
C GLU A 41 -8.89 14.83 -16.72
N ASP A 42 -9.73 14.90 -17.77
CA ASP A 42 -10.98 15.67 -17.75
C ASP A 42 -11.92 15.21 -16.63
N LEU A 43 -12.01 13.89 -16.41
CA LEU A 43 -12.82 13.32 -15.34
C LEU A 43 -12.24 13.68 -13.97
N MET A 44 -10.92 13.56 -13.78
CA MET A 44 -10.26 13.92 -12.52
C MET A 44 -10.48 15.41 -12.18
N ARG A 45 -10.43 16.28 -13.19
CA ARG A 45 -10.72 17.72 -13.07
C ARG A 45 -12.18 17.96 -12.71
N SER A 46 -13.12 17.31 -13.40
CA SER A 46 -14.55 17.47 -13.14
C SER A 46 -14.98 16.98 -11.75
N MET A 47 -14.21 16.07 -11.16
CA MET A 47 -14.45 15.51 -9.84
C MET A 47 -13.65 16.20 -8.73
N ASP A 48 -12.84 17.21 -9.05
CA ASP A 48 -11.96 17.92 -8.11
C ASP A 48 -11.07 16.97 -7.28
N ILE A 49 -10.44 15.98 -7.93
CA ILE A 49 -9.57 15.01 -7.22
C ILE A 49 -8.26 15.70 -6.81
N PHE A 50 -7.81 15.47 -5.57
CA PHE A 50 -6.55 16.00 -5.04
C PHE A 50 -5.82 14.99 -4.14
N GLU A 51 -4.51 15.12 -4.04
CA GLU A 51 -3.65 14.45 -3.06
C GLU A 51 -3.50 15.34 -1.83
N TYR A 52 -3.58 14.77 -0.63
CA TYR A 52 -3.29 15.47 0.62
C TYR A 52 -2.24 14.72 1.44
N GLU A 53 -1.54 15.46 2.30
CA GLU A 53 -0.57 14.94 3.26
C GLU A 53 -0.83 15.50 4.66
N GLN A 54 -0.43 14.75 5.68
CA GLN A 54 -0.50 15.22 7.07
C GLN A 54 0.80 15.98 7.40
N LYS A 55 0.68 17.23 7.84
CA LYS A 55 1.77 18.04 8.38
C LYS A 55 1.45 18.42 9.83
N GLY A 56 2.00 17.65 10.77
CA GLY A 56 1.61 17.72 12.18
C GLY A 56 0.11 17.46 12.33
N ASP A 57 -0.59 18.35 13.01
CA ASP A 57 -2.04 18.21 13.24
C ASP A 57 -2.92 18.69 12.07
N LYS A 58 -2.33 19.12 10.94
CA LYS A 58 -3.08 19.68 9.80
C LYS A 58 -2.97 18.78 8.57
N GLN A 59 -4.08 18.61 7.86
CA GLN A 59 -4.06 18.07 6.50
C GLN A 59 -3.83 19.21 5.51
N VAL A 60 -2.86 19.03 4.63
CA VAL A 60 -2.48 20.01 3.61
C VAL A 60 -2.66 19.37 2.25
N ILE A 61 -3.31 20.08 1.32
CA ILE A 61 -3.40 19.65 -0.08
C ILE A 61 -2.00 19.76 -0.69
N LYS A 62 -1.51 18.66 -1.24
CA LYS A 62 -0.19 18.55 -1.84
C LYS A 62 -0.25 18.81 -3.34
N HIS A 63 -1.14 18.11 -4.04
CA HIS A 63 -1.38 18.26 -5.46
C HIS A 63 -2.87 18.29 -5.76
N VAL A 64 -3.26 19.05 -6.78
CA VAL A 64 -4.62 19.05 -7.34
C VAL A 64 -4.53 18.49 -8.75
N SER A 65 -5.59 17.88 -9.26
CA SER A 65 -5.63 17.36 -10.63
C SER A 65 -5.68 18.47 -11.68
N ASP A 66 -4.67 19.34 -11.75
CA ASP A 66 -4.47 20.31 -12.81
C ASP A 66 -3.66 19.69 -13.97
N GLU A 67 -3.43 20.46 -15.05
CA GLU A 67 -2.72 20.00 -16.24
C GLU A 67 -1.28 19.51 -15.95
N GLN A 68 -0.69 19.93 -14.83
CA GLN A 68 0.68 19.60 -14.47
C GLN A 68 0.77 18.39 -13.54
N HIS A 69 -0.18 18.23 -12.61
CA HIS A 69 -0.08 17.27 -11.51
C HIS A 69 -1.14 16.16 -11.56
N TRP A 70 -2.04 16.12 -12.55
CA TRP A 70 -3.05 15.05 -12.64
C TRP A 70 -2.43 13.65 -12.69
N GLN A 71 -1.25 13.49 -13.31
CA GLN A 71 -0.53 12.22 -13.36
C GLN A 71 -0.06 11.79 -11.97
N ASP A 72 0.50 12.71 -11.19
CA ASP A 72 0.95 12.44 -9.83
C ASP A 72 -0.21 12.04 -8.92
N VAL A 73 -1.34 12.76 -9.03
CA VAL A 73 -2.57 12.45 -8.27
C VAL A 73 -3.11 11.08 -8.67
N LYS A 74 -3.10 10.74 -9.97
CA LYS A 74 -3.55 9.44 -10.47
C LYS A 74 -2.65 8.30 -10.01
N ASP A 75 -1.34 8.49 -10.06
CA ASP A 75 -0.37 7.48 -9.62
C ASP A 75 -0.45 7.27 -8.11
N MET A 76 -0.65 8.33 -7.33
CA MET A 76 -0.91 8.23 -5.89
C MET A 76 -2.21 7.46 -5.61
N LEU A 77 -3.28 7.74 -6.35
CA LEU A 77 -4.54 7.02 -6.23
C LEU A 77 -4.38 5.53 -6.53
N ILE A 78 -3.68 5.18 -7.62
CA ILE A 78 -3.43 3.79 -8.01
C ILE A 78 -2.61 3.04 -6.94
N LYS A 79 -1.64 3.69 -6.30
CA LYS A 79 -0.87 3.08 -5.20
C LYS A 79 -1.73 2.75 -3.98
N ASN A 80 -2.85 3.45 -3.78
CA ASN A 80 -3.67 3.31 -2.58
C ASN A 80 -4.94 2.45 -2.77
N ILE A 81 -5.14 1.83 -3.93
CA ILE A 81 -6.37 1.09 -4.24
C ILE A 81 -6.12 -0.41 -4.44
N GLY A 82 -7.11 -1.20 -4.02
CA GLY A 82 -7.14 -2.64 -4.20
C GLY A 82 -5.97 -3.32 -3.49
N VAL A 83 -5.34 -4.28 -4.17
CA VAL A 83 -4.20 -5.06 -3.64
C VAL A 83 -3.00 -4.18 -3.34
N ASN A 84 -2.82 -3.05 -4.04
CA ASN A 84 -1.71 -2.14 -3.78
C ASN A 84 -1.79 -1.48 -2.39
N SER A 85 -2.95 -1.51 -1.73
CA SER A 85 -3.07 -1.01 -0.35
C SER A 85 -2.51 -1.98 0.70
N MET A 86 -2.28 -3.24 0.32
CA MET A 86 -1.80 -4.27 1.24
C MET A 86 -0.26 -4.25 1.31
N PRO A 87 0.33 -4.30 2.50
CA PRO A 87 1.79 -4.40 2.64
C PRO A 87 2.29 -5.75 2.12
N VAL A 88 3.43 -5.72 1.44
CA VAL A 88 4.08 -6.94 0.92
C VAL A 88 5.08 -7.45 1.96
N ILE A 89 4.80 -8.61 2.53
CA ILE A 89 5.66 -9.27 3.52
C ILE A 89 6.27 -10.52 2.88
N ARG A 90 7.59 -10.60 2.86
CA ARG A 90 8.35 -11.73 2.30
C ARG A 90 8.96 -12.54 3.42
N ILE A 91 8.88 -13.87 3.30
CA ILE A 91 9.61 -14.79 4.18
C ILE A 91 11.05 -14.84 3.66
N MET A 92 11.99 -14.48 4.52
CA MET A 92 13.41 -14.46 4.20
C MET A 92 14.11 -15.71 4.71
N ASP A 93 13.77 -16.17 5.92
CA ASP A 93 14.30 -17.40 6.51
C ASP A 93 13.28 -17.99 7.52
N GLY A 94 13.23 -19.32 7.64
CA GLY A 94 12.42 -20.04 8.62
C GLY A 94 13.24 -20.69 9.74
N ASP A 95 14.57 -20.68 9.65
CA ASP A 95 15.47 -21.13 10.72
C ASP A 95 16.57 -20.10 10.95
N TYR A 96 16.14 -18.84 11.11
CA TYR A 96 17.06 -17.73 11.22
C TYR A 96 17.99 -17.93 12.43
N GLU A 97 19.30 -17.85 12.17
CA GLU A 97 20.39 -18.09 13.13
C GLU A 97 20.34 -19.45 13.85
N GLY A 98 19.60 -20.44 13.33
CA GLY A 98 19.47 -21.78 13.92
C GLY A 98 18.54 -21.83 15.14
N HIS A 99 17.70 -20.81 15.32
CA HIS A 99 16.77 -20.69 16.45
C HIS A 99 15.32 -21.02 16.08
N ARG A 100 15.06 -21.53 14.87
CA ARG A 100 13.71 -21.71 14.30
C ARG A 100 12.91 -20.41 14.24
N THR A 101 13.59 -19.28 14.25
CA THR A 101 12.97 -17.96 14.18
C THR A 101 12.48 -17.72 12.75
N LEU A 102 11.22 -17.32 12.60
CA LEU A 102 10.66 -16.91 11.31
C LEU A 102 11.06 -15.47 11.03
N TYR A 103 11.92 -15.27 10.04
CA TYR A 103 12.43 -13.97 9.66
C TYR A 103 11.73 -13.47 8.40
N LEU A 104 11.08 -12.32 8.54
CA LEU A 104 10.23 -11.67 7.56
C LEU A 104 10.82 -10.31 7.18
N GLU A 105 10.60 -9.90 5.93
CA GLU A 105 10.95 -8.58 5.43
C GLU A 105 9.69 -7.90 4.88
N HIS A 106 9.41 -6.68 5.35
CA HIS A 106 8.43 -5.80 4.73
C HIS A 106 9.09 -5.06 3.56
N GLU A 107 8.55 -5.29 2.36
CA GLU A 107 8.96 -4.53 1.17
C GLU A 107 8.41 -3.11 1.26
N PHE A 108 9.24 -2.21 1.75
CA PHE A 108 8.85 -0.83 2.02
C PHE A 108 8.66 -0.02 0.73
N GLU A 109 7.41 0.19 0.34
CA GLU A 109 7.02 1.01 -0.82
C GLU A 109 6.69 2.47 -0.45
N GLY A 110 7.21 2.97 0.67
CA GLY A 110 6.97 4.34 1.14
C GLY A 110 5.82 4.49 2.13
N ARG A 111 5.14 3.41 2.50
CA ARG A 111 4.12 3.38 3.56
C ARG A 111 4.61 2.57 4.74
N GLU A 112 4.54 3.16 5.93
CA GLU A 112 4.94 2.51 7.18
C GLU A 112 3.80 1.60 7.67
N LEU A 113 4.16 0.52 8.35
CA LEU A 113 3.17 -0.36 8.99
C LEU A 113 2.61 0.34 10.22
N ARG A 114 1.31 0.17 10.45
CA ARG A 114 0.69 0.57 11.71
C ARG A 114 1.16 -0.38 12.81
N LEU A 115 1.85 0.17 13.81
CA LEU A 115 2.45 -0.62 14.89
C LEU A 115 1.46 -1.53 15.61
N GLU A 116 0.27 -1.01 15.94
CA GLU A 116 -0.77 -1.77 16.65
C GLU A 116 -1.29 -2.97 15.82
N GLU A 117 -1.36 -2.82 14.50
CA GLU A 117 -1.79 -3.90 13.59
C GLU A 117 -0.65 -4.90 13.35
N ALA A 118 0.59 -4.42 13.24
CA ALA A 118 1.78 -5.24 13.08
C ALA A 118 2.03 -6.12 14.31
N GLU A 119 1.91 -5.55 15.52
CA GLU A 119 2.05 -6.28 16.79
C GLU A 119 1.06 -7.45 16.87
N LYS A 120 -0.23 -7.19 16.67
CA LYS A 120 -1.26 -8.24 16.65
C LYS A 120 -1.00 -9.28 15.57
N THR A 121 -0.58 -8.85 14.38
CA THR A 121 -0.29 -9.78 13.28
C THR A 121 0.87 -10.70 13.63
N LEU A 122 1.93 -10.17 14.24
CA LEU A 122 3.09 -10.95 14.66
C LEU A 122 2.76 -11.89 15.83
N GLU A 123 1.92 -11.47 16.77
CA GLU A 123 1.38 -12.33 17.83
C GLU A 123 0.65 -13.54 17.22
N HIS A 124 -0.23 -13.31 16.23
CA HIS A 124 -0.95 -14.38 15.56
C HIS A 124 -0.01 -15.29 14.75
N LEU A 125 0.97 -14.72 14.04
CA LEU A 125 1.97 -15.50 13.32
C LEU A 125 2.82 -16.36 14.26
N GLN A 126 3.23 -15.80 15.41
CA GLN A 126 3.95 -16.53 16.45
C GLN A 126 3.11 -17.70 16.96
N SER A 127 1.80 -17.51 17.17
CA SER A 127 0.92 -18.59 17.63
C SER A 127 0.82 -19.76 16.63
N LEU A 128 0.96 -19.49 15.34
CA LEU A 128 0.94 -20.50 14.28
C LEU A 128 2.32 -21.14 14.07
N TRP A 129 3.39 -20.36 14.20
CA TRP A 129 4.76 -20.81 14.00
C TRP A 129 5.37 -21.52 15.22
N CYS A 130 4.87 -21.18 16.42
CA CYS A 130 5.28 -21.66 17.73
C CYS A 130 6.72 -21.29 18.16
N HIS A 131 7.40 -20.42 17.42
CA HIS A 131 8.73 -19.88 17.72
C HIS A 131 8.75 -18.38 17.44
N GLU A 132 9.81 -17.69 17.84
CA GLU A 132 9.98 -16.24 17.64
C GLU A 132 9.75 -15.86 16.17
N VAL A 133 9.07 -14.73 15.96
CA VAL A 133 8.87 -14.13 14.64
C VAL A 133 9.51 -12.75 14.64
N MET A 134 10.34 -12.49 13.62
CA MET A 134 11.01 -11.23 13.40
C MET A 134 10.57 -10.63 12.06
N LEU A 135 10.28 -9.34 12.04
CA LEU A 135 9.88 -8.60 10.85
C LEU A 135 10.71 -7.32 10.72
N GLU A 136 11.53 -7.27 9.67
CA GLU A 136 12.22 -6.03 9.29
C GLU A 136 11.28 -5.09 8.55
N THR A 137 11.27 -3.82 8.96
CA THR A 137 10.44 -2.77 8.36
C THR A 137 11.07 -1.39 8.59
N MET A 138 10.39 -0.34 8.14
CA MET A 138 10.79 1.05 8.32
C MET A 138 9.78 1.77 9.21
N LEU A 139 10.27 2.48 10.24
CA LEU A 139 9.49 3.40 11.08
C LEU A 139 10.20 4.75 11.15
N GLU A 140 9.47 5.84 10.96
CA GLU A 140 10.03 7.18 10.80
C GLU A 140 11.20 7.22 9.80
N ARG A 141 11.09 6.46 8.70
CA ARG A 141 12.14 6.27 7.69
C ARG A 141 13.46 5.68 8.23
N LYS A 142 13.43 4.99 9.37
CA LYS A 142 14.57 4.28 9.96
C LYS A 142 14.30 2.77 9.95
N PRO A 143 15.30 1.94 9.60
CA PRO A 143 15.13 0.49 9.62
C PRO A 143 14.99 0.01 11.07
N VAL A 144 13.98 -0.82 11.29
CA VAL A 144 13.68 -1.46 12.57
C VAL A 144 13.34 -2.92 12.35
N CYS A 145 13.58 -3.74 13.36
CA CYS A 145 13.10 -5.10 13.44
C CYS A 145 12.05 -5.15 14.54
N LEU A 146 10.83 -5.53 14.17
CA LEU A 146 9.77 -5.91 15.09
C LEU A 146 9.97 -7.38 15.45
N ALA A 147 9.88 -7.74 16.72
CA ALA A 147 10.03 -9.12 17.17
C ALA A 147 8.91 -9.49 18.14
N HIS A 148 8.42 -10.73 18.03
CA HIS A 148 7.44 -11.29 18.96
C HIS A 148 7.84 -12.71 19.35
N ASP A 149 8.06 -12.96 20.64
CA ASP A 149 8.50 -14.26 21.18
C ASP A 149 7.35 -15.15 21.68
N GLY A 150 6.15 -14.57 21.83
CA GLY A 150 4.94 -15.23 22.33
C GLY A 150 4.38 -14.58 23.59
N GLU A 151 5.20 -13.82 24.31
CA GLU A 151 4.78 -13.05 25.49
C GLU A 151 5.02 -11.55 25.32
N LYS A 152 6.04 -11.18 24.55
CA LYS A 152 6.51 -9.80 24.42
C LYS A 152 6.67 -9.39 22.98
N PHE A 153 6.31 -8.14 22.73
CA PHE A 153 6.59 -7.42 21.50
C PHE A 153 7.75 -6.44 21.71
N GLU A 154 8.77 -6.52 20.86
CA GLU A 154 9.95 -5.66 20.93
C GLU A 154 10.22 -4.95 19.60
N ILE A 155 10.63 -3.68 19.68
CA ILE A 155 11.08 -2.89 18.52
C ILE A 155 12.58 -2.66 18.66
N LYS A 156 13.37 -3.33 17.81
CA LYS A 156 14.83 -3.23 17.78
C LYS A 156 15.25 -2.31 16.63
N LYS A 157 16.01 -1.25 16.92
CA LYS A 157 16.58 -0.41 15.85
C LYS A 157 17.67 -1.20 15.14
N LEU A 158 17.55 -1.35 13.83
CA LEU A 158 18.61 -1.95 13.03
C LEU A 158 19.69 -0.89 12.81
N GLY A 159 20.92 -1.19 13.24
CA GLY A 159 22.09 -0.47 12.72
C GLY A 159 22.15 -0.70 11.21
N THR A 160 22.66 0.26 10.45
CA THR A 160 22.78 0.19 8.98
C THR A 160 23.58 -1.05 8.56
N LYS A 161 22.92 -2.20 8.40
CA LYS A 161 23.55 -3.42 7.91
C LYS A 161 23.57 -3.35 6.39
N GLN A 162 24.78 -3.37 5.85
CA GLN A 162 25.04 -3.48 4.42
C GLN A 162 24.33 -4.70 3.88
N SER A 163 23.57 -4.51 2.79
CA SER A 163 22.95 -5.56 2.00
C SER A 163 23.96 -6.68 1.73
N THR A 164 23.71 -7.88 2.22
CA THR A 164 24.38 -9.09 1.76
C THR A 164 24.05 -9.29 0.28
N PRO A 165 25.06 -9.41 -0.61
CA PRO A 165 24.78 -9.56 -2.03
C PRO A 165 24.20 -10.95 -2.31
N LYS A 166 23.02 -10.99 -2.95
CA LYS A 166 22.46 -12.22 -3.55
C LYS A 166 23.51 -12.85 -4.46
N LYS A 167 23.97 -14.07 -4.15
CA LYS A 167 24.74 -14.89 -5.09
C LYS A 167 23.88 -15.12 -6.33
N LYS A 168 24.34 -14.62 -7.48
CA LYS A 168 23.81 -15.01 -8.79
C LYS A 168 24.22 -16.47 -9.00
N GLU A 169 23.25 -17.37 -8.95
CA GLU A 169 23.41 -18.71 -9.51
C GLU A 169 23.45 -18.59 -11.03
N THR A 170 24.63 -18.75 -11.60
CA THR A 170 24.87 -18.94 -13.03
C THR A 170 24.36 -20.33 -13.41
N ALA A 171 23.30 -20.38 -14.21
CA ALA A 171 22.92 -21.59 -14.93
C ALA A 171 23.87 -21.76 -16.12
N GLU A 172 24.80 -22.71 -16.01
CA GLU A 172 25.43 -23.38 -17.15
C GLU A 172 24.63 -24.66 -17.42
N THR A 173 24.03 -24.78 -18.60
CA THR A 173 24.14 -25.89 -19.58
C THR A 173 23.18 -25.62 -20.74
#